data_AF-W5Y9U0-F1
#
_entry.id   AF-W5Y9U0-F1
#
_cell.length_a   1.000
_cell.length_b   1.000
_cell.length_c   1.000
_cell.angle_alpha   90.00
_cell.angle_beta   90.00
_cell.angle_gamma   90.00
#
_symmetry.space_group_name_H-M   'P 1'
#
loop_
_entity.id
_entity.type
_entity.pdbx_description
1 polymer ?
#
loop_
_entity_poly.entity_id
_entity_poly.type
_entity_poly.pdbx_seq_one_letter_code
_entity_poly.pdbx_strand_id
1 'polypeptide(L)'
;MIGLDATTRHRQLTQELFNIGDEVATYIENLAEAVADWDAELVEDCLAEFEEIVAEARRDARAVLSELAGLRQALTSGIASGTVAAMTPVRKEFSRPVLITTDNLRDRFPIQRTPVMVGELTQALEARTELIGDYLAHVVEWELAETERAARDLDSLNLPLLYARTAEAVTAAAEAWLETVAVEHPAFCRTMRGSNPPAFLNERARIDAVVQRVRAKLRAAKGADAS
;
A
#
# COMPACT_ATOMS: atom_id res chain seq x y z
N MET A 1 11.56 -35.21 -14.97
CA MET A 1 10.61 -34.87 -13.89
C MET A 1 11.02 -33.64 -13.07
N ILE A 2 12.29 -33.20 -13.07
CA ILE A 2 12.78 -32.03 -12.31
C ILE A 2 12.37 -30.67 -12.93
N GLY A 3 12.25 -30.56 -14.26
CA GLY A 3 11.93 -29.28 -14.92
C GLY A 3 10.46 -28.81 -14.82
N LEU A 4 9.51 -29.73 -14.63
CA LEU A 4 8.09 -29.36 -14.41
C LEU A 4 7.88 -28.71 -13.04
N ASP A 5 8.64 -29.19 -12.04
CA ASP A 5 8.60 -28.70 -10.67
C ASP A 5 9.23 -27.31 -10.55
N ALA A 6 10.42 -27.11 -11.13
CA ALA A 6 11.11 -25.81 -11.14
C ALA A 6 10.31 -24.70 -11.85
N THR A 7 9.65 -25.00 -12.97
CA THR A 7 8.80 -24.04 -13.69
C THR A 7 7.56 -23.66 -12.86
N THR A 8 6.99 -24.64 -12.15
CA THR A 8 5.83 -24.40 -11.27
C THR A 8 6.22 -23.52 -10.09
N ARG A 9 7.36 -23.81 -9.42
CA ARG A 9 7.86 -23.00 -8.31
C ARG A 9 8.21 -21.58 -8.76
N HIS A 10 8.83 -21.40 -9.93
CA HIS A 10 9.07 -20.07 -10.50
C HIS A 10 7.76 -19.28 -10.62
N ARG A 11 6.70 -19.86 -11.18
CA ARG A 11 5.41 -19.17 -11.31
C ARG A 11 4.82 -18.82 -9.94
N GLN A 12 4.91 -19.73 -8.98
CA GLN A 12 4.43 -19.49 -7.62
C GLN A 12 5.14 -18.30 -6.98
N LEU A 13 6.47 -18.27 -7.02
CA LEU A 13 7.25 -17.17 -6.46
C LEU A 13 6.98 -15.83 -7.16
N THR A 14 6.77 -15.84 -8.48
CA THR A 14 6.34 -14.64 -9.21
C THR A 14 4.97 -14.15 -8.71
N GLN A 15 4.03 -15.06 -8.44
CA GLN A 15 2.74 -14.69 -7.84
C GLN A 15 2.89 -14.19 -6.40
N GLU A 16 3.78 -14.78 -5.61
CA GLU A 16 4.10 -14.30 -4.26
C GLU A 16 4.60 -12.85 -4.30
N LEU A 17 5.42 -12.45 -5.28
CA LEU A 17 5.81 -11.03 -5.45
C LEU A 17 4.63 -10.11 -5.73
N PHE A 18 3.71 -10.52 -6.61
CA PHE A 18 2.50 -9.73 -6.89
C PHE A 18 1.63 -9.56 -5.65
N ASN A 19 1.41 -10.66 -4.91
CA ASN A 19 0.62 -10.62 -3.69
C ASN A 19 1.22 -9.66 -2.64
N ILE A 20 2.55 -9.61 -2.52
CA ILE A 20 3.23 -8.67 -1.62
C ILE A 20 2.96 -7.22 -2.03
N GLY A 21 3.07 -6.91 -3.33
CA GLY A 21 2.75 -5.56 -3.83
C GLY A 21 1.29 -5.17 -3.61
N ASP A 22 0.36 -6.07 -3.96
CA ASP A 22 -1.08 -5.87 -3.78
C ASP A 22 -1.45 -5.63 -2.30
N GLU A 23 -0.79 -6.33 -1.37
CA GLU A 23 -0.98 -6.11 0.07
C GLU A 23 -0.49 -4.73 0.50
N VAL A 24 0.72 -4.32 0.10
CA VAL A 24 1.24 -2.97 0.40
C VAL A 24 0.31 -1.90 -0.17
N ALA A 25 -0.13 -2.03 -1.43
CA ALA A 25 -1.07 -1.13 -2.06
C ALA A 25 -2.38 -1.00 -1.27
N THR A 26 -2.96 -2.12 -0.83
CA THR A 26 -4.20 -2.13 -0.05
C THR A 26 -4.11 -1.29 1.22
N TYR A 27 -2.98 -1.34 1.94
CA TYR A 27 -2.82 -0.53 3.16
C TYR A 27 -2.62 0.96 2.87
N ILE A 28 -2.04 1.32 1.71
CA ILE A 28 -1.97 2.72 1.27
C ILE A 28 -3.37 3.23 0.89
N GLU A 29 -4.19 2.40 0.24
CA GLU A 29 -5.57 2.73 -0.09
C GLU A 29 -6.42 2.93 1.18
N ASN A 30 -6.29 2.05 2.19
CA ASN A 30 -6.96 2.22 3.48
C ASN A 30 -6.61 3.56 4.14
N LEU A 31 -5.32 3.93 4.10
CA LEU A 31 -4.85 5.21 4.62
C LEU A 31 -5.44 6.40 3.84
N ALA A 32 -5.53 6.30 2.51
CA ALA A 32 -6.15 7.32 1.67
C ALA A 32 -7.64 7.49 1.98
N GLU A 33 -8.37 6.39 2.20
CA GLU A 33 -9.77 6.41 2.63
C GLU A 33 -9.93 7.07 4.02
N ALA A 34 -9.04 6.78 4.97
CA ALA A 34 -9.05 7.39 6.29
C ALA A 34 -8.80 8.91 6.25
N VAL A 35 -7.83 9.35 5.43
CA VAL A 35 -7.56 10.77 5.16
C VAL A 35 -8.79 11.46 4.57
N ALA A 36 -9.43 10.83 3.59
CA ALA A 36 -10.60 11.37 2.93
C ALA A 36 -11.83 11.45 3.88
N ASP A 37 -11.90 10.58 4.89
CA ASP A 37 -12.93 10.63 5.93
C ASP A 37 -12.64 11.65 7.04
N TRP A 38 -11.48 12.33 7.01
CA TRP A 38 -11.06 13.29 8.04
C TRP A 38 -10.86 12.68 9.44
N ASP A 39 -10.68 11.37 9.51
CA ASP A 39 -10.56 10.64 10.77
C ASP A 39 -9.10 10.48 11.18
N ALA A 40 -8.61 11.43 11.98
CA ALA A 40 -7.21 11.47 12.41
C ALA A 40 -6.77 10.23 13.18
N GLU A 41 -7.63 9.70 14.05
CA GLU A 41 -7.34 8.48 14.82
C GLU A 41 -7.19 7.28 13.87
N LEU A 42 -8.09 7.18 12.88
CA LEU A 42 -8.01 6.12 11.89
C LEU A 42 -6.79 6.27 10.97
N VAL A 43 -6.38 7.49 10.63
CA VAL A 43 -5.15 7.74 9.86
C VAL A 43 -3.93 7.27 10.64
N GLU A 44 -3.85 7.54 11.94
CA GLU A 44 -2.77 7.04 12.80
C GLU A 44 -2.75 5.51 12.87
N ASP A 45 -3.91 4.88 13.08
CA ASP A 45 -4.05 3.41 13.10
C ASP A 45 -3.63 2.79 11.75
N CYS A 46 -4.13 3.33 10.62
CA CYS A 46 -3.78 2.85 9.29
C CYS A 46 -2.30 3.04 8.96
N LEU A 47 -1.68 4.14 9.41
CA LEU A 47 -0.26 4.38 9.23
C LEU A 47 0.58 3.35 10.00
N ALA A 48 0.22 3.09 11.26
CA ALA A 48 0.90 2.08 12.08
C ALA A 48 0.80 0.67 11.45
N GLU A 49 -0.40 0.28 11.01
CA GLU A 49 -0.60 -0.99 10.29
C GLU A 49 0.23 -1.05 9.00
N PHE A 50 0.24 0.03 8.21
CA PHE A 50 1.05 0.11 6.99
C PHE A 50 2.55 -0.06 7.26
N GLU A 51 3.09 0.55 8.32
CA GLU A 51 4.50 0.42 8.70
C GLU A 51 4.89 -1.02 9.04
N GLU A 52 4.01 -1.78 9.70
CA GLU A 52 4.20 -3.20 9.96
C GLU A 52 4.23 -4.01 8.65
N ILE A 53 3.23 -3.78 7.79
CA ILE A 53 3.06 -4.49 6.52
C ILE A 53 4.21 -4.23 5.56
N VAL A 54 4.63 -2.97 5.39
CA VAL A 54 5.74 -2.64 4.48
C VAL A 54 7.08 -3.18 5.01
N ALA A 55 7.25 -3.29 6.33
CA ALA A 55 8.43 -3.94 6.91
C ALA A 55 8.44 -5.45 6.66
N GLU A 56 7.27 -6.11 6.69
CA GLU A 56 7.09 -7.52 6.31
C GLU A 56 7.35 -7.74 4.83
N ALA A 57 6.73 -6.95 3.95
CA ALA A 57 6.95 -6.96 2.52
C ALA A 57 8.44 -6.89 2.14
N ARG A 58 9.23 -6.07 2.83
CA ARG A 58 10.69 -5.98 2.63
C ARG A 58 11.44 -7.26 2.97
N ARG A 59 11.01 -7.98 4.01
CA ARG A 59 11.61 -9.26 4.41
C ARG A 59 11.22 -10.36 3.42
N ASP A 60 9.94 -10.41 3.07
CA ASP A 60 9.38 -11.46 2.22
C ASP A 60 9.86 -11.33 0.79
N ALA A 61 9.86 -10.11 0.23
CA ALA A 61 10.42 -9.86 -1.09
C ALA A 61 11.89 -10.26 -1.17
N ARG A 62 12.69 -10.06 -0.11
CA ARG A 62 14.09 -10.51 -0.09
C ARG A 62 14.18 -12.04 -0.17
N ALA A 63 13.36 -12.76 0.58
CA ALA A 63 13.33 -14.23 0.56
C ALA A 63 12.91 -14.77 -0.81
N VAL A 64 11.79 -14.26 -1.35
CA VAL A 64 11.24 -14.65 -2.65
C VAL A 64 12.21 -14.35 -3.79
N LEU A 65 12.82 -13.15 -3.81
CA LEU A 65 13.82 -12.78 -4.82
C LEU A 65 15.06 -13.68 -4.77
N SER A 66 15.55 -14.02 -3.58
CA SER A 66 16.71 -14.91 -3.42
C SER A 66 16.44 -16.29 -4.00
N GLU A 67 15.24 -16.82 -3.78
CA GLU A 67 14.85 -18.12 -4.32
C GLU A 67 14.66 -18.07 -5.84
N LEU A 68 13.99 -17.03 -6.36
CA LEU A 68 13.84 -16.81 -7.80
C LEU A 68 15.18 -16.70 -8.52
N ALA A 69 16.15 -15.98 -7.95
CA ALA A 69 17.49 -15.86 -8.50
C ALA A 69 18.20 -17.23 -8.58
N GLY A 70 18.10 -18.03 -7.52
CA GLY A 70 18.65 -19.40 -7.48
C GLY A 70 18.00 -20.32 -8.52
N LEU A 71 16.68 -20.26 -8.67
CA LEU A 71 15.96 -21.04 -9.68
C LEU A 71 16.33 -20.63 -11.11
N ARG A 72 16.43 -19.33 -11.40
CA ARG A 72 16.88 -18.86 -12.72
C ARG A 72 18.30 -19.32 -13.02
N GLN A 73 19.23 -19.23 -12.06
CA GLN A 73 20.59 -19.72 -12.24
C GLN A 73 20.62 -21.24 -12.52
N ALA A 74 19.86 -22.03 -11.77
CA ALA A 74 19.75 -23.47 -11.97
C ALA A 74 19.17 -23.82 -13.36
N LEU A 75 18.09 -23.14 -13.77
CA LEU A 75 17.47 -23.31 -15.08
C LEU A 75 18.42 -22.89 -16.22
N THR A 76 19.07 -21.74 -16.13
CA THR A 76 20.03 -21.27 -17.14
C THR A 76 21.25 -22.18 -17.25
N SER A 77 21.75 -22.70 -16.13
CA SER A 77 22.87 -23.67 -16.14
C SER A 77 22.50 -25.01 -16.79
N GLY A 78 21.20 -25.38 -16.80
CA GLY A 78 20.69 -26.57 -17.47
C GLY A 78 20.20 -26.35 -18.92
N ILE A 79 19.92 -25.10 -19.32
CA ILE A 79 19.28 -24.73 -20.60
C ILE A 79 20.22 -23.86 -21.45
N ALA A 80 21.51 -24.18 -21.55
CA ALA A 80 22.39 -23.51 -22.52
C ALA A 80 22.01 -23.86 -23.98
N SER A 81 20.86 -23.37 -24.46
CA SER A 81 20.41 -23.40 -25.85
C SER A 81 19.11 -22.58 -25.99
N GLY A 82 19.22 -21.34 -26.46
CA GLY A 82 18.11 -20.64 -27.12
C GLY A 82 17.78 -19.27 -26.54
N THR A 83 18.16 -18.23 -27.27
CA THR A 83 17.71 -16.84 -27.07
C THR A 83 16.24 -16.70 -27.47
N VAL A 84 15.39 -16.30 -26.53
CA VAL A 84 14.00 -15.89 -26.81
C VAL A 84 13.95 -14.37 -26.81
N ALA A 85 13.64 -13.78 -27.97
CA ALA A 85 13.38 -12.36 -28.09
C ALA A 85 12.04 -12.05 -27.40
N ALA A 86 12.09 -11.33 -26.27
CA ALA A 86 10.92 -10.82 -25.59
C ALA A 86 10.50 -9.49 -26.24
N MET A 87 9.28 -9.42 -26.77
CA MET A 87 8.66 -8.15 -27.14
C MET A 87 8.36 -7.35 -25.87
N THR A 88 8.89 -6.13 -25.77
CA THR A 88 8.63 -5.21 -24.66
C THR A 88 7.26 -4.54 -24.88
N PRO A 89 6.25 -4.78 -24.04
CA PRO A 89 5.00 -4.03 -24.13
C PRO A 89 5.22 -2.57 -23.74
N VAL A 90 4.60 -1.65 -24.48
CA VAL A 90 4.53 -0.23 -24.12
C VAL A 90 3.70 -0.09 -22.84
N ARG A 91 4.29 0.48 -21.78
CA ARG A 91 3.63 0.67 -20.48
C ARG A 91 3.55 2.13 -20.11
N LYS A 92 2.51 2.48 -19.35
CA LYS A 92 2.40 3.76 -18.66
C LYS A 92 3.54 3.82 -17.64
N GLU A 93 4.47 4.73 -17.86
CA GLU A 93 5.57 4.99 -16.95
C GLU A 93 5.05 5.89 -15.83
N PHE A 94 5.25 5.46 -14.58
CA PHE A 94 4.88 6.24 -13.41
C PHE A 94 6.14 6.88 -12.85
N SER A 95 6.11 8.20 -12.71
CA SER A 95 7.20 8.92 -12.07
C SER A 95 7.31 8.50 -10.61
N ARG A 96 8.55 8.42 -10.11
CA ARG A 96 8.77 8.22 -8.68
C ARG A 96 8.10 9.36 -7.87
N PRO A 97 7.35 9.03 -6.79
CA PRO A 97 6.77 10.02 -5.90
C PRO A 97 7.85 10.94 -5.29
N VAL A 98 7.55 12.24 -5.29
CA VAL A 98 8.35 13.25 -4.60
C VAL A 98 7.79 13.41 -3.19
N LEU A 99 8.66 13.37 -2.18
CA LEU A 99 8.23 13.50 -0.79
C LEU A 99 7.43 14.79 -0.58
N ILE A 100 6.25 14.65 0.04
CA ILE A 100 5.44 15.76 0.52
C ILE A 100 5.77 15.95 2.00
N THR A 101 6.23 17.14 2.37
CA THR A 101 6.45 17.52 3.77
C THR A 101 5.36 18.46 4.27
N THR A 102 5.29 18.62 5.59
CA THR A 102 4.45 19.62 6.28
C THR A 102 4.63 21.01 5.68
N ASP A 103 5.88 21.43 5.43
CA ASP A 103 6.18 22.75 4.86
C ASP A 103 5.69 22.86 3.41
N ASN A 104 5.79 21.78 2.61
CA ASN A 104 5.25 21.79 1.25
C ASN A 104 3.73 22.03 1.23
N LEU A 105 2.98 21.41 2.15
CA LEU A 105 1.54 21.63 2.27
C LEU A 105 1.19 23.05 2.74
N ARG A 106 1.94 23.57 3.73
CA ARG A 106 1.74 24.94 4.24
C ARG A 106 2.01 25.98 3.15
N ASP A 107 3.10 25.82 2.40
CA ASP A 107 3.50 26.75 1.34
C ASP A 107 2.54 26.70 0.15
N ARG A 108 2.10 25.50 -0.23
CA ARG A 108 1.20 25.29 -1.38
C ARG A 108 -0.23 25.72 -1.09
N PHE A 109 -0.72 25.49 0.12
CA PHE A 109 -2.07 25.83 0.56
C PHE A 109 -2.02 26.66 1.85
N PRO A 110 -1.60 27.94 1.73
CA PRO A 110 -1.38 28.76 2.90
C PRO A 110 -2.70 29.23 3.51
N ILE A 111 -2.82 29.11 4.84
CA ILE A 111 -3.90 29.71 5.60
C ILE A 111 -3.38 31.07 6.09
N GLN A 112 -3.52 32.09 5.25
CA GLN A 112 -2.94 33.41 5.52
C GLN A 112 -3.83 34.26 6.44
N ARG A 113 -3.17 34.99 7.35
CA ARG A 113 -3.62 36.21 8.07
C ARG A 113 -4.75 36.05 9.10
N THR A 114 -4.56 36.72 10.24
CA THR A 114 -5.60 36.99 11.22
C THR A 114 -6.31 38.31 10.88
N PRO A 115 -7.65 38.38 10.89
CA PRO A 115 -8.59 37.27 11.08
C PRO A 115 -8.68 36.38 9.82
N VAL A 116 -8.63 35.06 10.02
CA VAL A 116 -8.79 34.07 8.93
C VAL A 116 -10.26 34.02 8.54
N MET A 117 -10.57 34.17 7.26
CA MET A 117 -11.92 33.96 6.76
C MET A 117 -12.24 32.46 6.74
N VAL A 118 -13.37 32.06 7.32
CA VAL A 118 -13.75 30.63 7.45
C VAL A 118 -13.73 29.90 6.10
N GLY A 119 -14.18 30.55 5.03
CA GLY A 119 -14.16 29.96 3.69
C GLY A 119 -12.75 29.69 3.14
N GLU A 120 -11.78 30.56 3.44
CA GLU A 120 -10.38 30.36 3.03
C GLU A 120 -9.73 29.22 3.82
N LEU A 121 -10.06 29.09 5.11
CA LEU A 121 -9.65 27.96 5.93
C LEU A 121 -10.18 26.64 5.37
N THR A 122 -11.50 26.56 5.14
CA THR A 122 -12.15 25.38 4.56
C THR A 122 -11.49 24.97 3.25
N GLN A 123 -11.34 25.91 2.32
CA GLN A 123 -10.74 25.64 1.01
C GLN A 123 -9.30 25.13 1.12
N ALA A 124 -8.49 25.73 1.99
CA ALA A 124 -7.10 25.30 2.16
C ALA A 124 -7.02 23.89 2.77
N LEU A 125 -7.85 23.57 3.76
CA LEU A 125 -7.87 22.25 4.38
C LEU A 125 -8.38 21.17 3.42
N GLU A 126 -9.45 21.45 2.68
CA GLU A 126 -9.95 20.54 1.64
C GLU A 126 -8.88 20.27 0.57
N ALA A 127 -8.19 21.31 0.10
CA ALA A 127 -7.12 21.16 -0.89
C ALA A 127 -5.90 20.39 -0.37
N ARG A 128 -5.53 20.56 0.92
CA ARG A 128 -4.50 19.73 1.57
C ARG A 128 -4.91 18.26 1.62
N THR A 129 -6.13 17.98 2.06
CA THR A 129 -6.68 16.61 2.15
C THR A 129 -6.78 15.94 0.77
N GLU A 130 -7.32 16.64 -0.22
CA GLU A 130 -7.43 16.15 -1.60
C GLU A 130 -6.05 15.85 -2.20
N LEU A 131 -5.07 16.75 -2.03
CA LEU A 131 -3.70 16.51 -2.53
C LEU A 131 -3.09 15.25 -1.91
N ILE A 132 -3.29 15.01 -0.62
CA ILE A 132 -2.74 13.82 0.04
C ILE A 132 -3.45 12.56 -0.45
N GLY A 133 -4.77 12.57 -0.63
CA GLY A 133 -5.50 11.47 -1.26
C GLY A 133 -4.97 11.13 -2.65
N ASP A 134 -4.85 12.13 -3.52
CA ASP A 134 -4.29 11.97 -4.88
C ASP A 134 -2.85 11.46 -4.86
N TYR A 135 -2.04 11.96 -3.93
CA TYR A 135 -0.66 11.54 -3.78
C TYR A 135 -0.55 10.08 -3.35
N LEU A 136 -1.34 9.63 -2.38
CA LEU A 136 -1.35 8.24 -1.94
C LEU A 136 -1.80 7.30 -3.06
N ALA A 137 -2.82 7.69 -3.84
CA ALA A 137 -3.23 6.95 -5.04
C ALA A 137 -2.10 6.86 -6.08
N HIS A 138 -1.36 7.95 -6.29
CA HIS A 138 -0.19 7.93 -7.17
C HIS A 138 0.92 7.00 -6.66
N VAL A 139 1.17 6.94 -5.34
CA VAL A 139 2.13 6.02 -4.75
C VAL A 139 1.73 4.56 -5.00
N VAL A 140 0.44 4.21 -4.88
CA VAL A 140 -0.09 2.89 -5.22
C VAL A 140 0.20 2.53 -6.68
N GLU A 141 -0.18 3.41 -7.61
CA GLU A 141 0.06 3.17 -9.05
C GLU A 141 1.55 2.95 -9.35
N TRP A 142 2.42 3.75 -8.73
CA TRP A 142 3.86 3.65 -8.89
C TRP A 142 4.43 2.36 -8.30
N GLU A 143 4.07 2.00 -7.06
CA GLU A 143 4.55 0.79 -6.39
C GLU A 143 4.15 -0.46 -7.16
N LEU A 144 2.88 -0.60 -7.56
CA LEU A 144 2.40 -1.76 -8.30
C LEU A 144 3.10 -1.90 -9.66
N ALA A 145 3.30 -0.78 -10.36
CA ALA A 145 4.00 -0.78 -11.64
C ALA A 145 5.47 -1.21 -11.51
N GLU A 146 6.15 -0.78 -10.45
CA GLU A 146 7.53 -1.16 -10.14
C GLU A 146 7.64 -2.61 -9.64
N THR A 147 6.68 -3.06 -8.83
CA THR A 147 6.59 -4.47 -8.40
C THR A 147 6.42 -5.39 -9.60
N GLU A 148 5.54 -5.03 -10.53
CA GLU A 148 5.38 -5.80 -11.76
C GLU A 148 6.63 -5.77 -12.64
N ARG A 149 7.34 -4.64 -12.70
CA ARG A 149 8.60 -4.52 -13.44
C ARG A 149 9.65 -5.48 -12.88
N ALA A 150 9.82 -5.50 -11.56
CA ALA A 150 10.76 -6.40 -10.89
C ALA A 150 10.37 -7.88 -11.03
N ALA A 151 9.08 -8.21 -10.97
CA ALA A 151 8.60 -9.58 -11.14
C ALA A 151 8.89 -10.15 -12.55
N ARG A 152 8.93 -9.28 -13.57
CA ARG A 152 9.25 -9.64 -14.97
C ARG A 152 10.76 -9.65 -15.24
N ASP A 153 11.48 -8.73 -14.62
CA ASP A 153 12.92 -8.60 -14.74
C ASP A 153 13.56 -8.36 -13.36
N LEU A 154 14.04 -9.44 -12.74
CA LEU A 154 14.63 -9.39 -11.39
C LEU A 154 15.87 -8.48 -11.29
N ASP A 155 16.54 -8.18 -12.41
CA ASP A 155 17.71 -7.31 -12.42
C ASP A 155 17.34 -5.83 -12.61
N SER A 156 16.07 -5.53 -12.90
CA SER A 156 15.59 -4.17 -13.21
C SER A 156 15.49 -3.24 -12.01
N LEU A 157 15.22 -3.78 -10.82
CA LEU A 157 15.03 -3.01 -9.58
C LEU A 157 15.21 -3.88 -8.32
N ASN A 158 15.63 -3.23 -7.23
CA ASN A 158 15.67 -3.80 -5.88
C ASN A 158 14.34 -3.57 -5.14
N LEU A 159 13.47 -4.59 -5.04
CA LEU A 159 12.17 -4.50 -4.35
C LEU A 159 12.27 -4.10 -2.87
N PRO A 160 13.20 -4.65 -2.06
CA PRO A 160 13.37 -4.16 -0.69
C PRO A 160 13.65 -2.66 -0.58
N LEU A 161 14.33 -2.07 -1.58
CA LEU A 161 14.55 -0.64 -1.68
C LEU A 161 13.31 0.11 -2.20
N LEU A 162 12.53 -0.49 -3.10
CA LEU A 162 11.22 0.04 -3.53
C LEU A 162 10.34 0.26 -2.30
N TYR A 163 10.08 -0.81 -1.53
CA TYR A 163 9.23 -0.75 -0.35
C TYR A 163 9.76 0.19 0.74
N ALA A 164 11.08 0.32 0.89
CA ALA A 164 11.64 1.31 1.80
C ALA A 164 11.32 2.76 1.35
N ARG A 165 11.30 3.03 0.05
CA ARG A 165 10.93 4.34 -0.51
C ARG A 165 9.43 4.57 -0.49
N THR A 166 8.64 3.53 -0.72
CA THR A 166 7.18 3.57 -0.54
C THR A 166 6.85 3.94 0.90
N ALA A 167 7.50 3.30 1.87
CA ALA A 167 7.33 3.63 3.29
C ALA A 167 7.66 5.10 3.57
N GLU A 168 8.83 5.57 3.14
CA GLU A 168 9.24 6.97 3.31
C GLU A 168 8.23 7.97 2.72
N ALA A 169 7.74 7.69 1.51
CA ALA A 169 6.78 8.54 0.81
C ALA A 169 5.41 8.59 1.51
N VAL A 170 4.89 7.44 1.95
CA VAL A 170 3.57 7.32 2.58
C VAL A 170 3.59 7.91 3.99
N THR A 171 4.61 7.57 4.80
CA THR A 171 4.76 8.11 6.15
C THR A 171 4.88 9.63 6.12
N ALA A 172 5.73 10.20 5.26
CA ALA A 172 5.88 11.65 5.15
C ALA A 172 4.57 12.36 4.77
N ALA A 173 3.80 11.78 3.84
CA ALA A 173 2.51 12.35 3.42
C ALA A 173 1.45 12.28 4.53
N ALA A 174 1.37 11.14 5.24
CA ALA A 174 0.45 10.96 6.36
C ALA A 174 0.77 11.90 7.52
N GLU A 175 2.05 11.98 7.92
CA GLU A 175 2.51 12.90 8.97
C GLU A 175 2.28 14.37 8.59
N ALA A 176 2.50 14.74 7.32
CA ALA A 176 2.22 16.07 6.84
C ALA A 176 0.73 16.42 6.93
N TRP A 177 -0.16 15.48 6.60
CA TRP A 177 -1.60 15.68 6.74
C TRP A 177 -2.01 15.78 8.22
N LEU A 178 -1.55 14.86 9.06
CA LEU A 178 -1.83 14.85 10.49
C LEU A 178 -1.43 16.18 11.13
N GLU A 179 -0.22 16.66 10.86
CA GLU A 179 0.26 17.94 11.41
C GLU A 179 -0.55 19.13 10.88
N THR A 180 -0.64 19.27 9.55
CA THR A 180 -1.19 20.49 8.94
C THR A 180 -2.71 20.57 8.91
N VAL A 181 -3.41 19.46 9.16
CA VAL A 181 -4.88 19.40 9.12
C VAL A 181 -5.43 18.97 10.47
N ALA A 182 -5.05 17.78 10.96
CA ALA A 182 -5.64 17.24 12.18
C ALA A 182 -5.17 17.94 13.47
N VAL A 183 -3.86 18.16 13.61
CA VAL A 183 -3.25 18.77 14.81
C VAL A 183 -3.49 20.28 14.84
N GLU A 184 -3.26 20.97 13.72
CA GLU A 184 -3.49 22.42 13.63
C GLU A 184 -4.99 22.78 13.70
N HIS A 185 -5.89 21.93 13.17
CA HIS A 185 -7.32 22.24 13.02
C HIS A 185 -8.27 21.11 13.50
N PRO A 186 -8.16 20.63 14.74
CA PRO A 186 -8.86 19.44 15.22
C PRO A 186 -10.39 19.62 15.29
N ALA A 187 -10.87 20.85 15.48
CA ALA A 187 -12.30 21.13 15.47
C ALA A 187 -12.90 20.96 14.07
N PHE A 188 -12.15 21.31 13.02
CA PHE A 188 -12.58 21.15 11.64
C PHE A 188 -12.67 19.67 11.26
N CYS A 189 -11.64 18.88 11.56
CA CYS A 189 -11.65 17.43 11.33
C CYS A 189 -12.82 16.75 12.05
N ARG A 190 -13.11 17.10 13.31
CA ARG A 190 -14.29 16.56 14.02
C ARG A 190 -15.62 16.89 13.35
N THR A 191 -15.73 18.06 12.72
CA THR A 191 -16.94 18.44 11.97
C THR A 191 -17.05 17.68 10.64
N MET A 192 -15.93 17.41 9.99
CA MET A 192 -15.89 16.74 8.69
C MET A 192 -15.89 15.21 8.78
N ARG A 193 -15.53 14.64 9.95
CA ARG A 193 -15.46 13.18 10.17
C ARG A 193 -16.74 12.48 9.75
N GLY A 194 -16.62 11.40 8.98
CA GLY A 194 -17.75 10.64 8.45
C GLY A 194 -18.32 11.19 7.13
N SER A 195 -17.70 12.22 6.54
CA SER A 195 -18.10 12.75 5.24
C SER A 195 -17.75 11.84 4.07
N ASN A 196 -16.78 10.93 4.25
CA ASN A 196 -16.39 9.94 3.25
C ASN A 196 -16.02 8.62 3.93
N PRO A 197 -17.02 7.89 4.47
CA PRO A 197 -16.77 6.75 5.34
C PRO A 197 -15.97 5.65 4.62
N PRO A 198 -14.88 5.14 5.22
CA PRO A 198 -14.02 4.15 4.57
C PRO A 198 -14.74 2.85 4.22
N ALA A 199 -14.56 2.40 2.97
CA ALA A 199 -15.09 1.15 2.46
C ALA A 199 -14.44 -0.06 3.15
N PHE A 200 -13.13 0.01 3.45
CA PHE A 200 -12.41 -1.10 4.07
C PHE A 200 -12.93 -1.47 5.46
N LEU A 201 -13.45 -0.50 6.24
CA LEU A 201 -14.06 -0.77 7.55
C LEU A 201 -15.34 -1.61 7.41
N ASN A 202 -16.14 -1.35 6.37
CA ASN A 202 -17.32 -2.16 6.07
C ASN A 202 -16.92 -3.58 5.68
N GLU A 203 -15.83 -3.74 4.94
CA GLU A 203 -15.33 -5.05 4.55
C GLU A 203 -14.75 -5.82 5.74
N ARG A 204 -13.95 -5.18 6.60
CA ARG A 204 -13.46 -5.76 7.86
C ARG A 204 -14.62 -6.26 8.73
N ALA A 205 -15.66 -5.45 8.92
CA ALA A 205 -16.84 -5.84 9.69
C ALA A 205 -17.58 -7.06 9.08
N ARG A 206 -17.65 -7.14 7.75
CA ARG A 206 -18.23 -8.32 7.05
C ARG A 206 -17.38 -9.57 7.27
N ILE A 207 -16.06 -9.46 7.11
CA ILE A 207 -15.12 -10.57 7.32
C ILE A 207 -15.23 -11.08 8.76
N ASP A 208 -15.24 -10.20 9.75
CA ASP A 208 -15.38 -10.57 11.16
C ASP A 208 -16.68 -11.33 11.42
N ALA A 209 -17.80 -10.86 10.85
CA ALA A 209 -19.08 -11.54 10.97
C ALA A 209 -19.04 -12.97 10.37
N VAL A 210 -18.33 -13.16 9.26
CA VAL A 210 -18.12 -14.48 8.64
C VAL A 210 -17.23 -15.36 9.54
N VAL A 211 -16.11 -14.84 10.04
CA VAL A 211 -15.19 -15.56 10.93
C VAL A 211 -15.91 -16.01 12.20
N GLN A 212 -16.70 -15.14 12.82
CA GLN A 212 -17.50 -15.49 14.01
C GLN A 212 -18.52 -16.59 13.70
N ARG A 213 -19.17 -16.55 12.54
CA ARG A 213 -20.09 -17.61 12.09
C ARG A 213 -19.39 -18.95 11.89
N VAL A 214 -18.20 -18.95 11.28
CA VAL A 214 -17.40 -20.17 11.09
C VAL A 214 -16.94 -20.71 12.45
N ARG A 215 -16.44 -19.86 13.34
CA ARG A 215 -16.06 -20.24 14.71
C ARG A 215 -17.24 -20.84 15.48
N ALA A 216 -18.43 -20.27 15.37
CA ALA A 216 -19.65 -20.80 15.98
C ALA A 216 -20.02 -22.19 15.43
N LYS A 217 -19.96 -22.39 14.11
CA LYS A 217 -20.20 -23.69 13.47
C LYS A 217 -19.19 -24.76 13.90
N LEU A 218 -17.90 -24.41 13.94
CA LEU A 218 -16.84 -25.32 14.38
C LEU A 218 -17.00 -25.73 15.85
N ARG A 219 -17.44 -24.81 16.72
CA ARG A 219 -17.77 -25.12 18.12
C ARG A 219 -18.98 -26.03 18.24
N ALA A 220 -20.03 -25.79 17.46
CA ALA A 220 -21.23 -26.65 17.43
C ALA A 220 -20.92 -28.07 16.94
N ALA A 221 -20.10 -28.21 15.89
CA ALA A 221 -19.67 -29.52 15.37
C ALA A 221 -18.81 -30.28 16.39
N LYS A 222 -17.85 -29.61 17.05
CA LYS A 222 -17.03 -30.20 18.12
C LYS A 222 -17.84 -30.58 19.37
N GLY A 223 -18.94 -29.89 19.64
CA GLY A 223 -19.87 -30.25 20.72
C GLY A 223 -20.76 -31.46 20.37
N ALA A 224 -21.06 -31.66 19.09
CA ALA A 224 -21.87 -32.78 18.60
C ALA A 224 -21.09 -34.11 18.53
N ASP A 225 -19.79 -34.07 18.27
CA ASP A 225 -18.91 -35.26 18.29
C ASP A 225 -18.50 -35.72 19.71
N ALA A 226 -18.83 -34.93 20.73
CA ALA A 226 -18.51 -35.20 22.15
C ALA A 226 -19.72 -35.64 22.99
N SER A 227 -20.89 -35.85 22.37
CA SER A 227 -22.12 -36.38 22.98
C SER A 227 -22.52 -37.71 22.34
#